data_AF-A0A0E4GC05-F1
#
_entry.id   AF-A0A0E4GC05-F1
#
_cell.length_a   1.000
_cell.length_b   1.000
_cell.length_c   1.000
_cell.angle_alpha   90.00
_cell.angle_beta   90.00
_cell.angle_gamma   90.00
#
_symmetry.space_group_name_H-M   'P 1'
#
loop_
_entity.id
_entity.type
_entity.pdbx_description
1 polymer ?
#
loop_
_entity_poly.entity_id
_entity_poly.type
_entity_poly.pdbx_seq_one_letter_code
_entity_poly.pdbx_strand_id
1 'polypeptide(L)'
;MSLTTSELNKYFIKCLGDSLVDSSDVNEKPLCVKVKMPEEKKLRVYLYNSGNPPGGRPLGEYKIVLNVGQSYGCRGNFDYSDGYIVLLIGYIEAHDVFVFWDATRHKDFAFNKNLQVKAATVLTALANELSYQNRKTDNGTEIVIAAKSENLKLAIRKRIDLMVEQMIEG
;
A
#
# COMPACT_ATOMS: atom_id res chain seq x y z
N MET A 1 -2.97 -4.27 -18.29
CA MET A 1 -4.32 -4.79 -17.99
C MET A 1 -4.28 -5.03 -16.49
N SER A 2 -5.20 -4.53 -15.67
CA SER A 2 -5.02 -4.68 -14.21
C SER A 2 -4.90 -6.16 -13.80
N LEU A 3 -3.94 -6.45 -12.92
CA LEU A 3 -3.70 -7.81 -12.44
C LEU A 3 -4.89 -8.32 -11.64
N THR A 4 -5.16 -9.62 -11.68
CA THR A 4 -6.05 -10.26 -10.71
C THR A 4 -5.46 -10.15 -9.30
N THR A 5 -6.28 -10.31 -8.26
CA THR A 5 -5.80 -10.33 -6.86
C THR A 5 -4.72 -11.38 -6.65
N SER A 6 -4.90 -12.58 -7.22
CA SER A 6 -3.94 -13.68 -7.12
C SER A 6 -2.60 -13.33 -7.77
N GLU A 7 -2.61 -12.77 -8.97
CA GLU A 7 -1.38 -12.34 -9.68
C GLU A 7 -0.66 -11.23 -8.93
N LEU A 8 -1.39 -10.26 -8.42
CA LEU A 8 -0.84 -9.14 -7.67
C LEU A 8 -0.21 -9.61 -6.34
N ASN A 9 -0.89 -10.48 -5.59
CA ASN A 9 -0.37 -11.07 -4.37
C ASN A 9 0.88 -11.93 -4.64
N LYS A 10 0.86 -12.77 -5.68
CA LYS A 10 2.03 -13.56 -6.11
C LYS A 10 3.21 -12.65 -6.48
N TYR A 11 2.95 -11.56 -7.19
CA TYR A 11 3.99 -10.62 -7.58
C TYR A 11 4.61 -9.93 -6.36
N PHE A 12 3.80 -9.46 -5.41
CA PHE A 12 4.29 -8.91 -4.15
C PHE A 12 5.15 -9.90 -3.37
N ILE A 13 4.69 -11.15 -3.23
CA ILE A 13 5.45 -12.23 -2.57
C ILE A 13 6.78 -12.47 -3.28
N LYS A 14 6.79 -12.52 -4.61
CA LYS A 14 8.01 -12.66 -5.41
C LYS A 14 9.01 -11.54 -5.12
N CYS A 15 8.53 -10.30 -5.00
CA CYS A 15 9.38 -9.14 -4.70
C CYS A 15 9.92 -9.12 -3.26
N LEU A 16 9.24 -9.77 -2.30
CA LEU A 16 9.81 -9.99 -0.96
C LEU A 16 11.03 -10.93 -1.04
N GLY A 17 10.96 -11.94 -1.91
CA GLY A 17 12.06 -12.87 -2.15
C GLY A 17 12.46 -13.63 -0.90
N ASP A 18 13.75 -13.62 -0.59
CA ASP A 18 14.37 -14.31 0.55
C ASP A 18 13.89 -13.85 1.93
N SER A 19 13.22 -12.69 2.02
CA SER A 19 12.69 -12.21 3.30
C SER A 19 11.36 -12.83 3.69
N LEU A 20 10.67 -13.52 2.77
CA LEU A 20 9.42 -14.21 3.06
C LEU A 20 9.68 -15.45 3.91
N VAL A 21 8.97 -15.55 5.02
CA VAL A 21 8.95 -16.74 5.90
C VAL A 21 7.70 -17.58 5.64
N ASP A 22 6.54 -16.92 5.51
CA ASP A 22 5.26 -17.58 5.31
C ASP A 22 4.23 -16.62 4.69
N SER A 23 3.19 -17.15 4.05
CA SER A 23 2.09 -16.37 3.46
C SER A 23 0.75 -17.10 3.54
N SER A 24 -0.33 -16.35 3.72
CA SER A 24 -1.70 -16.87 3.52
C SER A 24 -1.98 -17.22 2.06
N ASP A 25 -3.18 -17.72 1.75
CA ASP A 25 -3.57 -18.00 0.36
C ASP A 25 -3.53 -16.71 -0.47
N VAL A 26 -2.84 -16.79 -1.62
CA VAL A 26 -2.71 -15.68 -2.58
C VAL A 26 -4.03 -15.22 -3.17
N ASN A 27 -5.10 -16.00 -3.05
CA ASN A 27 -6.44 -15.60 -3.47
C ASN A 27 -7.19 -14.79 -2.39
N GLU A 28 -6.67 -14.74 -1.16
CA GLU A 28 -7.27 -13.99 -0.06
C GLU A 28 -6.91 -12.51 -0.10
N LYS A 29 -7.81 -11.70 0.48
CA LYS A 29 -7.60 -10.27 0.71
C LYS A 29 -8.12 -9.91 2.10
N PRO A 30 -7.30 -9.31 2.99
CA PRO A 30 -5.91 -8.93 2.79
C PRO A 30 -4.96 -10.13 2.71
N LEU A 31 -3.81 -9.95 2.05
CA LEU A 31 -2.74 -10.93 2.07
C LEU A 31 -2.00 -10.84 3.40
N CYS A 32 -1.91 -11.94 4.15
CA CYS A 32 -1.12 -11.97 5.39
C CYS A 32 0.23 -12.62 5.10
N VAL A 33 1.33 -11.96 5.46
CA VAL A 33 2.68 -12.51 5.30
C VAL A 33 3.47 -12.41 6.59
N LYS A 34 4.38 -13.35 6.79
CA LYS A 34 5.44 -13.28 7.78
C LYS A 34 6.75 -13.01 7.04
N VAL A 35 7.47 -11.98 7.44
CA VAL A 35 8.73 -11.57 6.81
C VAL A 35 9.82 -11.39 7.83
N LYS A 36 11.08 -11.61 7.45
CA LYS A 36 12.26 -11.40 8.31
C LYS A 36 13.11 -10.24 7.79
N MET A 37 13.02 -9.07 8.41
CA MET A 37 13.67 -7.84 7.95
C MET A 37 13.94 -6.79 9.05
N PRO A 38 15.00 -6.88 9.89
CA PRO A 38 15.90 -8.00 10.19
C PRO A 38 15.30 -9.02 11.19
N GLU A 39 14.31 -8.59 11.96
CA GLU A 39 13.49 -9.44 12.83
C GLU A 39 12.26 -9.93 12.08
N GLU A 40 11.64 -10.98 12.60
CA GLU A 40 10.36 -11.46 12.09
C GLU A 40 9.23 -10.47 12.39
N LYS A 41 8.41 -10.16 11.39
CA LYS A 41 7.25 -9.29 11.49
C LYS A 41 6.06 -9.91 10.75
N LYS A 42 4.87 -9.75 11.32
CA LYS A 42 3.59 -10.10 10.69
C LYS A 42 3.05 -8.88 9.97
N LEU A 43 2.84 -8.99 8.66
CA LEU A 43 2.29 -7.92 7.83
C LEU A 43 0.94 -8.33 7.27
N ARG A 44 -0.07 -7.49 7.45
CA ARG A 44 -1.40 -7.64 6.83
C ARG A 44 -1.50 -6.61 5.71
N VAL A 45 -1.42 -7.11 4.48
CA VAL A 45 -1.21 -6.30 3.29
C VAL A 45 -2.51 -6.14 2.53
N TYR A 46 -3.08 -4.94 2.59
CA TYR A 46 -4.18 -4.52 1.76
C TYR A 46 -3.63 -4.00 0.43
N LEU A 47 -3.50 -4.92 -0.53
CA LEU A 47 -2.89 -4.66 -1.83
C LEU A 47 -3.97 -4.42 -2.90
N TYR A 48 -3.77 -3.39 -3.73
CA TYR A 48 -4.69 -2.97 -4.78
C TYR A 48 -3.95 -2.66 -6.08
N ASN A 49 -4.58 -2.90 -7.21
CA ASN A 49 -4.13 -2.28 -8.46
C ASN A 49 -4.32 -0.77 -8.37
N SER A 50 -3.30 -0.02 -8.78
CA SER A 50 -3.31 1.44 -8.84
C SER A 50 -3.28 1.87 -10.30
N GLY A 51 -4.31 2.60 -10.72
CA GLY A 51 -4.52 2.94 -12.13
C GLY A 51 -4.82 4.42 -12.34
N ASN A 52 -4.72 4.83 -13.60
CA ASN A 52 -5.15 6.13 -14.09
C ASN A 52 -6.10 5.90 -15.29
N PRO A 53 -7.40 5.64 -15.07
CA PRO A 53 -8.32 5.33 -16.16
C PRO A 53 -8.46 6.53 -17.12
N PRO A 54 -8.51 6.30 -18.45
CA PRO A 54 -8.67 7.38 -19.42
C PRO A 54 -10.03 8.06 -19.28
N GLY A 55 -10.06 9.40 -19.16
CA GLY A 55 -11.32 10.16 -19.11
C GLY A 55 -11.26 11.49 -18.37
N GLY A 56 -10.55 12.49 -18.94
CA GLY A 56 -11.08 13.85 -18.96
C GLY A 56 -10.71 14.88 -17.88
N ARG A 57 -9.63 14.75 -17.07
CA ARG A 57 -8.90 15.82 -16.32
C ARG A 57 -8.03 15.23 -15.19
N PRO A 58 -6.90 15.87 -14.79
CA PRO A 58 -5.69 16.16 -15.55
C PRO A 58 -4.75 14.92 -15.66
N LEU A 59 -3.79 14.98 -16.58
CA LEU A 59 -2.63 14.08 -16.59
C LEU A 59 -1.89 14.21 -15.25
N GLY A 60 -1.77 13.12 -14.51
CA GLY A 60 -0.71 13.02 -13.51
C GLY A 60 -1.11 12.57 -12.12
N GLU A 61 -2.12 11.73 -11.94
CA GLU A 61 -2.33 11.01 -10.68
C GLU A 61 -2.69 9.54 -10.93
N TYR A 62 -2.30 8.68 -9.99
CA TYR A 62 -2.72 7.28 -9.91
C TYR A 62 -3.58 7.10 -8.67
N LYS A 63 -4.52 6.15 -8.70
CA LYS A 63 -5.40 5.89 -7.55
C LYS A 63 -5.64 4.43 -7.29
N ILE A 64 -5.86 4.13 -6.01
CA ILE A 64 -6.49 2.90 -5.54
C ILE A 64 -7.91 3.18 -5.04
N VAL A 65 -8.76 2.16 -5.06
CA VAL A 65 -10.14 2.21 -4.58
C VAL A 65 -10.26 1.28 -3.37
N LEU A 66 -10.52 1.85 -2.19
CA LEU A 66 -10.61 1.09 -0.96
C LEU A 66 -11.92 0.31 -0.88
N ASN A 67 -11.76 -1.00 -0.70
CA ASN A 67 -12.82 -1.94 -0.39
C ASN A 67 -12.19 -3.14 0.33
N VAL A 68 -12.67 -3.37 1.55
CA VAL A 68 -12.22 -4.40 2.49
C VAL A 68 -13.29 -5.47 2.74
N GLY A 69 -14.25 -5.62 1.82
CA GLY A 69 -15.36 -6.57 1.91
C GLY A 69 -16.63 -6.01 2.56
N GLN A 70 -16.68 -4.71 2.84
CA GLN A 70 -17.89 -4.08 3.38
C GLN A 70 -19.01 -3.99 2.32
N SER A 71 -20.27 -4.11 2.77
CA SER A 71 -21.45 -3.95 1.92
C SER A 71 -21.56 -2.53 1.33
N TYR A 72 -22.26 -2.42 0.20
CA TYR A 72 -22.54 -1.12 -0.42
C TYR A 72 -23.24 -0.17 0.58
N GLY A 73 -22.77 1.07 0.68
CA GLY A 73 -23.28 2.07 1.63
C GLY A 73 -22.74 1.94 3.05
N CYS A 74 -22.10 0.83 3.41
CA CYS A 74 -21.49 0.64 4.72
C CYS A 74 -20.07 1.24 4.79
N ARG A 75 -19.65 1.57 6.02
CA ARG A 75 -18.29 2.02 6.30
C ARG A 75 -17.36 0.83 6.49
N GLY A 76 -16.10 0.98 6.08
CA GLY A 76 -15.04 -0.02 6.23
C GLY A 76 -13.93 0.46 7.17
N ASN A 77 -13.25 -0.50 7.78
CA ASN A 77 -12.04 -0.28 8.57
C ASN A 77 -11.02 -1.35 8.22
N PHE A 78 -9.73 -1.02 8.34
CA PHE A 78 -8.69 -2.04 8.30
C PHE A 78 -8.69 -2.84 9.60
N ASP A 79 -8.34 -4.11 9.50
CA ASP A 79 -8.22 -5.01 10.63
C ASP A 79 -6.79 -4.94 11.21
N TYR A 80 -6.67 -4.51 12.46
CA TYR A 80 -5.41 -4.38 13.21
C TYR A 80 -5.21 -5.49 14.26
N SER A 81 -6.02 -6.56 14.22
CA SER A 81 -5.94 -7.69 15.15
C SER A 81 -4.64 -8.49 15.05
N ASP A 82 -4.45 -9.39 16.01
CA ASP A 82 -3.48 -10.51 15.95
C ASP A 82 -2.01 -10.12 15.78
N GLY A 83 -1.66 -8.88 16.19
CA GLY A 83 -0.30 -8.35 16.16
C GLY A 83 0.23 -8.07 14.75
N TYR A 84 -0.65 -7.94 13.76
CA TYR A 84 -0.24 -7.58 12.40
C TYR A 84 0.05 -6.09 12.26
N ILE A 85 1.16 -5.77 11.60
CA ILE A 85 1.37 -4.43 11.05
C ILE A 85 0.57 -4.33 9.75
N VAL A 86 -0.34 -3.38 9.69
CA VAL A 86 -1.22 -3.17 8.54
C VAL A 86 -0.51 -2.31 7.50
N LEU A 87 -0.35 -2.84 6.29
CA LEU A 87 0.19 -2.10 5.15
C LEU A 87 -0.89 -1.86 4.10
N LEU A 88 -0.99 -0.61 3.64
CA LEU A 88 -1.91 -0.21 2.58
C LEU A 88 -1.12 0.14 1.32
N ILE A 89 -1.24 -0.70 0.30
CA ILE A 89 -0.35 -0.67 -0.86
C ILE A 89 -1.15 -0.65 -2.17
N GLY A 90 -0.73 0.19 -3.10
CA GLY A 90 -1.14 0.17 -4.50
C GLY A 90 0.03 -0.25 -5.39
N TYR A 91 -0.26 -0.95 -6.48
CA TYR A 91 0.74 -1.32 -7.47
C TYR A 91 0.40 -0.73 -8.85
N ILE A 92 1.35 -0.01 -9.45
CA ILE A 92 1.22 0.61 -10.77
C ILE A 92 2.01 -0.25 -11.77
N GLU A 93 1.32 -1.18 -12.41
CA GLU A 93 1.89 -2.15 -13.37
C GLU A 93 2.74 -1.45 -14.46
N ALA A 94 2.25 -0.35 -15.03
CA ALA A 94 2.91 0.36 -16.13
C ALA A 94 4.30 0.92 -15.78
N HIS A 95 4.61 1.06 -14.50
CA HIS A 95 5.87 1.63 -14.02
C HIS A 95 6.64 0.69 -13.08
N ASP A 96 6.07 -0.47 -12.78
CA ASP A 96 6.57 -1.40 -11.77
C ASP A 96 6.84 -0.73 -10.40
N VAL A 97 5.89 0.09 -9.95
CA VAL A 97 6.00 0.90 -8.73
C VAL A 97 4.94 0.49 -7.70
N PHE A 98 5.38 0.21 -6.48
CA PHE A 98 4.54 0.12 -5.29
C PHE A 98 4.38 1.48 -4.62
N VAL A 99 3.17 1.77 -4.14
CA VAL A 99 2.81 3.00 -3.47
C VAL A 99 2.20 2.68 -2.12
N PHE A 100 2.72 3.26 -1.05
CA PHE A 100 2.32 3.02 0.31
C PHE A 100 1.61 4.25 0.87
N TRP A 101 0.38 4.05 1.33
CA TRP A 101 -0.35 5.03 2.13
C TRP A 101 -0.28 4.67 3.61
N ASP A 102 -0.63 5.62 4.46
CA ASP A 102 -0.72 5.39 5.90
C ASP A 102 -2.11 4.86 6.27
N ALA A 103 -2.20 3.55 6.52
CA ALA A 103 -3.47 2.91 6.89
C ALA A 103 -4.13 3.55 8.12
N THR A 104 -3.33 4.08 9.07
CA THR A 104 -3.83 4.66 10.32
C THR A 104 -4.59 5.98 10.10
N ARG A 105 -4.33 6.65 8.96
CA ARG A 105 -4.97 7.91 8.55
C ARG A 105 -6.30 7.69 7.82
N HIS A 106 -6.72 6.44 7.68
CA HIS A 106 -7.92 6.04 6.96
C HIS A 106 -8.79 5.12 7.83
N LYS A 107 -9.55 5.75 8.71
CA LYS A 107 -10.56 5.11 9.56
C LYS A 107 -11.95 5.39 9.02
N ASP A 108 -12.88 4.48 9.32
CA ASP A 108 -14.30 4.58 9.00
C ASP A 108 -14.50 5.13 7.59
N PHE A 109 -14.06 4.44 6.55
CA PHE A 109 -14.11 4.97 5.17
C PHE A 109 -15.32 4.48 4.40
N ALA A 110 -15.83 5.31 3.49
CA ALA A 110 -16.91 4.94 2.59
C ALA A 110 -16.51 3.77 1.67
N PHE A 111 -17.52 2.99 1.24
CA PHE A 111 -17.38 2.08 0.10
C PHE A 111 -16.79 2.83 -1.11
N ASN A 112 -15.74 2.26 -1.72
CA ASN A 112 -15.00 2.84 -2.84
C ASN A 112 -14.34 4.21 -2.59
N LYS A 113 -13.85 4.46 -1.38
CA LYS A 113 -12.98 5.64 -1.12
C LYS A 113 -11.73 5.59 -2.00
N ASN A 114 -11.47 6.65 -2.76
CA ASN A 114 -10.26 6.77 -3.58
C ASN A 114 -9.09 7.27 -2.74
N LEU A 115 -7.92 6.65 -2.88
CA LEU A 115 -6.65 7.24 -2.43
C LEU A 115 -5.77 7.52 -3.65
N GLN A 116 -5.22 8.72 -3.71
CA GLN A 116 -4.44 9.21 -4.85
C GLN A 116 -2.97 9.41 -4.49
N VAL A 117 -2.12 9.28 -5.52
CA VAL A 117 -0.71 9.65 -5.53
C VAL A 117 -0.41 10.44 -6.80
N LYS A 118 0.41 11.48 -6.69
CA LYS A 118 0.85 12.28 -7.83
C LYS A 118 1.78 11.47 -8.73
N ALA A 119 1.61 11.59 -10.05
CA ALA A 119 2.50 11.00 -11.03
C ALA A 119 3.93 11.52 -10.87
N ALA A 120 4.12 12.78 -10.45
CA ALA A 120 5.45 13.29 -10.13
C ALA A 120 6.15 12.41 -9.08
N THR A 121 5.46 12.00 -8.02
CA THR A 121 6.00 11.10 -6.99
C THR A 121 6.32 9.72 -7.55
N VAL A 122 5.46 9.18 -8.42
CA VAL A 122 5.69 7.89 -9.09
C VAL A 122 6.91 7.98 -10.02
N LEU A 123 7.02 9.03 -10.84
CA LEU A 123 8.13 9.25 -11.75
C LEU A 123 9.44 9.50 -11.00
N THR A 124 9.42 10.24 -9.89
CA THR A 124 10.59 10.44 -9.04
C THR A 124 11.09 9.11 -8.44
N ALA A 125 10.20 8.17 -8.11
CA ALA A 125 10.58 6.84 -7.65
C ALA A 125 11.26 5.97 -8.72
N LEU A 126 11.12 6.31 -10.01
CA LEU A 126 11.87 5.62 -11.07
C LEU A 126 13.35 6.01 -11.07
N ALA A 127 13.66 7.23 -10.63
CA ALA A 127 15.01 7.79 -10.58
C ALA A 127 15.69 7.66 -9.21
N ASN A 128 14.96 7.29 -8.16
CA ASN A 128 15.44 7.24 -6.78
C ASN A 128 15.02 5.91 -6.13
N GLU A 129 15.62 5.56 -4.99
CA GLU A 129 15.23 4.35 -4.26
C GLU A 129 13.79 4.46 -3.74
N LEU A 130 13.46 5.62 -3.15
CA LEU A 130 12.15 6.00 -2.64
C LEU A 130 11.79 7.41 -3.10
N SER A 131 10.50 7.66 -3.27
CA SER A 131 9.92 9.01 -3.41
C SER A 131 8.82 9.21 -2.38
N TYR A 132 8.54 10.47 -2.05
CA TYR A 132 7.64 10.84 -0.97
C TYR A 132 6.65 11.92 -1.42
N GLN A 133 5.45 11.88 -0.84
CA GLN A 133 4.45 12.94 -0.96
C GLN A 133 3.71 13.13 0.36
N ASN A 134 3.69 14.37 0.85
CA ASN A 134 2.78 14.73 1.95
C ASN A 134 1.35 14.92 1.43
N ARG A 135 0.37 14.34 2.13
CA ARG A 135 -1.05 14.53 1.83
C ARG A 135 -1.85 14.84 3.09
N LYS A 136 -2.76 15.80 2.99
CA LYS A 136 -3.76 16.03 4.04
C LYS A 136 -4.86 14.97 3.94
N THR A 137 -5.29 14.47 5.08
CA THR A 137 -6.42 13.55 5.24
C THR A 137 -7.33 14.10 6.33
N ASP A 138 -8.53 13.53 6.46
CA ASP A 138 -9.45 13.88 7.56
C ASP A 138 -8.87 13.55 8.95
N ASN A 139 -7.85 12.66 9.00
CA ASN A 139 -7.22 12.19 10.23
C ASN A 139 -5.76 12.68 10.35
N GLY A 140 -5.46 13.86 9.79
CA GLY A 140 -4.14 14.50 9.83
C GLY A 140 -3.34 14.36 8.53
N THR A 141 -2.04 14.64 8.59
CA THR A 141 -1.14 14.50 7.44
C THR A 141 -0.60 13.08 7.35
N GLU A 142 -0.49 12.56 6.14
CA GLU A 142 0.23 11.32 5.86
C GLU A 142 1.41 11.57 4.92
N ILE A 143 2.40 10.69 5.00
CA ILE A 143 3.49 10.58 4.03
C ILE A 143 3.20 9.36 3.15
N VAL A 144 2.94 9.59 1.87
CA VAL A 144 2.85 8.54 0.85
C VAL A 144 4.27 8.22 0.36
N ILE A 145 4.59 6.95 0.25
CA ILE A 145 5.89 6.47 -0.27
C ILE A 145 5.67 5.79 -1.61
N ALA A 146 6.50 6.07 -2.61
CA ALA A 146 6.54 5.31 -3.86
C ALA A 146 7.92 4.69 -4.06
N ALA A 147 7.96 3.46 -4.55
CA ALA A 147 9.19 2.70 -4.75
C ALA A 147 9.04 1.69 -5.89
N LYS A 148 10.09 1.50 -6.68
CA LYS A 148 10.15 0.38 -7.63
C LYS A 148 10.08 -0.96 -6.89
N SER A 149 9.66 -2.01 -7.59
CA SER A 149 9.59 -3.39 -7.07
C SER A 149 10.89 -3.86 -6.41
N GLU A 150 12.04 -3.52 -6.98
CA GLU A 150 13.38 -3.83 -6.43
C GLU A 150 13.63 -3.20 -5.05
N ASN A 151 12.96 -2.09 -4.74
CA ASN A 151 13.07 -1.35 -3.48
C ASN A 151 11.91 -1.64 -2.53
N LEU A 152 11.10 -2.68 -2.78
CA LEU A 152 9.93 -3.03 -1.97
C LEU A 152 10.29 -3.20 -0.49
N LYS A 153 11.36 -3.95 -0.20
CA LYS A 153 11.82 -4.20 1.18
C LYS A 153 12.20 -2.91 1.91
N LEU A 154 12.84 -1.97 1.20
CA LEU A 154 13.19 -0.66 1.73
C LEU A 154 11.94 0.19 2.03
N ALA A 155 10.97 0.19 1.12
CA ALA A 155 9.71 0.91 1.30
C ALA A 155 8.88 0.38 2.48
N ILE A 156 8.83 -0.95 2.66
CA ILE A 156 8.17 -1.58 3.82
C ILE A 156 8.83 -1.11 5.13
N ARG A 157 10.16 -1.19 5.23
CA ARG A 157 10.89 -0.72 6.43
C ARG A 157 10.59 0.74 6.71
N LYS A 158 10.72 1.60 5.70
CA LYS A 158 10.46 3.03 5.88
C LYS A 158 9.02 3.32 6.31
N ARG A 159 8.04 2.57 5.80
CA ARG A 159 6.64 2.72 6.21
C ARG A 159 6.46 2.35 7.69
N ILE A 160 7.10 1.28 8.14
CA ILE A 160 7.09 0.85 9.55
C ILE A 160 7.77 1.88 10.44
N ASP A 161 8.95 2.39 10.04
CA ASP A 161 9.68 3.40 10.80
C ASP A 161 8.82 4.65 11.02
N LEU A 162 8.19 5.16 9.95
CA LEU A 162 7.29 6.31 10.05
C LEU A 162 6.05 6.03 10.93
N MET A 163 5.58 4.78 11.02
CA MET A 163 4.49 4.43 11.94
C MET A 163 4.96 4.48 13.40
N VAL A 164 6.18 3.99 13.67
CA VAL A 164 6.78 4.01 15.01
C VAL A 164 7.06 5.46 15.45
N GLU A 165 7.63 6.29 14.56
CA GLU A 165 7.86 7.71 14.81
C GLU A 165 6.56 8.41 15.26
N GLN A 166 5.46 8.19 14.53
CA GLN A 166 4.14 8.74 14.89
C GLN A 166 3.58 8.25 16.23
N MET A 167 3.94 7.05 16.69
CA MET A 167 3.51 6.53 17.99
C MET A 167 4.30 7.16 19.14
N ILE A 168 5.56 7.54 18.90
CA ILE A 168 6.43 8.16 19.89
C ILE A 168 6.12 9.66 20.03
N GLU A 169 5.80 10.33 18.93
CA GLU A 169 5.46 11.77 18.88
C GLU A 169 4.04 12.10 19.38
N GLY A 170 3.34 11.14 19.99
CA GLY A 170 1.93 11.19 20.38
C GLY A 170 1.40 12.53 20.88
#